data_AF-A0A2I0J0S7-F1
#
_entry.id   AF-A0A2I0J0S7-F1
#
_cell.length_a   1.000
_cell.length_b   1.000
_cell.length_c   1.000
_cell.angle_alpha   90.00
_cell.angle_beta   90.00
_cell.angle_gamma   90.00
#
_symmetry.space_group_name_H-M   'P 1'
#
loop_
_entity.id
_entity.type
_entity.pdbx_description
1 polymer ?
#
loop_
_entity_poly.entity_id
_entity_poly.type
_entity_poly.pdbx_seq_one_letter_code
_entity_poly.pdbx_strand_id
1 'polypeptide(L)'
;MSELKKEVAEYDDFVLLDIEEQYSMLPYKTLAFFKAAYALFDSEFYVKADDDIYLRPDRLSLLLAKERSHSQTYIGCMKKGPVFTDPKLKWFEPKGHMLGSEYFLHAYGPIYALSADVVSSLVALRNNSFRMFSNEDVTIGAWMLAMNVNHENEKALCQPECTTSSIAVWDIPKCSGLCEPEKKLLELHQKEVCSKSPTMEPDE
;
A
#
# COMPACT_ATOMS: atom_id res chain seq x y z
N MET A 1 12.76 1.22 22.93
CA MET A 1 14.04 0.70 22.40
C MET A 1 14.42 -0.67 22.93
N SER A 2 14.33 -0.96 24.24
CA SER A 2 14.67 -2.31 24.76
C SER A 2 13.71 -3.40 24.26
N GLU A 3 12.40 -3.13 24.26
CA GLU A 3 11.37 -4.06 23.76
C GLU A 3 11.53 -4.35 22.27
N LEU A 4 11.62 -3.30 21.43
CA LEU A 4 11.90 -3.45 19.99
C LEU A 4 13.15 -4.30 19.71
N LYS A 5 14.24 -4.11 20.46
CA LYS A 5 15.46 -4.91 20.27
C LYS A 5 15.26 -6.39 20.61
N LYS A 6 14.39 -6.71 21.58
CA LYS A 6 14.05 -8.09 21.91
C LYS A 6 13.20 -8.70 20.81
N GLU A 7 12.20 -7.98 20.33
CA GLU A 7 11.32 -8.41 19.25
C GLU A 7 12.09 -8.68 17.95
N VAL A 8 12.97 -7.74 17.55
CA VAL A 8 13.88 -7.92 16.41
C VAL A 8 14.73 -9.19 16.54
N ALA A 9 15.24 -9.47 17.74
CA ALA A 9 16.06 -10.66 17.98
C ALA A 9 15.24 -11.97 18.06
N GLU A 10 13.94 -11.87 18.33
CA GLU A 10 13.04 -13.01 18.49
C GLU A 10 12.46 -13.47 17.15
N TYR A 11 12.02 -12.53 16.30
CA TYR A 11 11.25 -12.85 15.10
C TYR A 11 12.03 -12.77 13.79
N ASP A 12 13.16 -12.05 13.74
CA ASP A 12 14.01 -11.89 12.54
C ASP A 12 13.24 -11.45 11.28
N ASP A 13 12.21 -10.62 11.46
CA ASP A 13 11.27 -10.17 10.42
C ASP A 13 11.29 -8.64 10.22
N PHE A 14 12.26 -7.95 10.84
CA PHE A 14 12.42 -6.50 10.74
C PHE A 14 13.44 -6.08 9.68
N VAL A 15 13.05 -5.13 8.84
CA VAL A 15 13.98 -4.34 8.04
C VAL A 15 14.12 -2.95 8.67
N LEU A 16 15.26 -2.67 9.30
CA LEU A 16 15.55 -1.37 9.91
C LEU A 16 16.14 -0.41 8.88
N LEU A 17 15.41 0.65 8.55
CA LEU A 17 15.83 1.68 7.61
C LEU A 17 16.44 2.87 8.36
N ASP A 18 17.54 3.43 7.83
CA ASP A 18 18.18 4.64 8.37
C ASP A 18 17.43 5.91 7.93
N ILE A 19 16.20 6.05 8.43
CA ILE A 19 15.29 7.17 8.17
C ILE A 19 14.67 7.63 9.49
N GLU A 20 14.53 8.94 9.64
CA GLU A 20 13.80 9.51 10.77
C GLU A 20 12.29 9.18 10.67
N GLU A 21 11.76 8.49 11.67
CA GLU A 21 10.35 8.10 11.71
C GLU A 21 9.46 9.32 12.01
N GLN A 22 8.80 9.83 10.97
CA GLN A 22 7.78 10.87 11.07
C GLN A 22 6.72 10.67 9.97
N TYR A 23 5.49 11.09 10.22
CA TYR A 23 4.40 10.97 9.25
C TYR A 23 4.71 11.68 7.91
N SER A 24 5.33 12.86 7.97
CA SER A 24 5.77 13.61 6.78
C SER A 24 6.87 12.91 5.98
N MET A 25 7.56 11.93 6.58
CA MET A 25 8.63 11.17 5.96
C MET A 25 8.15 9.86 5.32
N LEU A 26 6.85 9.52 5.41
CA LEU A 26 6.28 8.31 4.82
C LEU A 26 6.64 8.11 3.33
N PRO A 27 6.58 9.12 2.44
CA PRO A 27 7.00 8.92 1.04
C PRO A 27 8.45 8.45 0.90
N TYR A 28 9.36 8.96 1.75
CA TYR A 28 10.76 8.55 1.77
C TYR A 28 10.95 7.16 2.37
N LYS A 29 10.22 6.86 3.45
CA LYS A 29 10.20 5.53 4.08
C LYS A 29 9.72 4.47 3.09
N THR A 30 8.65 4.73 2.33
CA THR A 30 8.15 3.83 1.29
C THR A 30 9.17 3.60 0.18
N LEU A 31 9.83 4.66 -0.32
CA LEU A 31 10.88 4.47 -1.33
C LEU A 31 12.03 3.63 -0.80
N ALA A 32 12.47 3.88 0.44
CA ALA A 32 13.53 3.11 1.06
C ALA A 32 13.12 1.66 1.32
N PHE A 33 11.87 1.43 1.70
CA PHE A 33 11.28 0.09 1.79
C PHE A 33 11.38 -0.65 0.45
N PHE A 34 10.90 -0.07 -0.65
CA PHE A 34 10.97 -0.72 -1.96
C PHE A 34 12.42 -0.98 -2.41
N LYS A 35 13.34 -0.03 -2.17
CA LYS A 35 14.76 -0.22 -2.46
C LYS A 35 15.38 -1.37 -1.65
N ALA A 36 15.09 -1.43 -0.35
CA ALA A 36 15.57 -2.48 0.53
C ALA A 36 14.97 -3.84 0.16
N ALA A 37 13.65 -3.90 -0.01
CA ALA A 37 12.94 -5.13 -0.37
C ALA A 37 13.45 -5.69 -1.70
N TYR A 38 13.67 -4.85 -2.72
CA TYR A 38 14.23 -5.27 -4.00
C TYR A 38 15.66 -5.80 -3.90
N ALA A 39 16.48 -5.24 -3.00
CA ALA A 39 17.84 -5.71 -2.77
C ALA A 39 17.91 -7.02 -1.97
N LEU A 40 16.91 -7.29 -1.14
CA LEU A 40 16.87 -8.43 -0.22
C LEU A 40 16.13 -9.65 -0.80
N PHE A 41 15.11 -9.42 -1.63
CA PHE A 41 14.18 -10.45 -2.09
C PHE A 41 13.99 -10.41 -3.59
N ASP A 42 14.09 -11.56 -4.24
CA ASP A 42 13.74 -11.77 -5.65
C ASP A 42 12.26 -12.19 -5.74
N SER A 43 11.41 -11.26 -6.19
CA SER A 43 9.95 -11.40 -6.18
C SER A 43 9.33 -10.75 -7.42
N GLU A 44 8.25 -11.34 -7.96
CA GLU A 44 7.51 -10.77 -9.10
C GLU A 44 6.73 -9.50 -8.72
N PHE A 45 6.31 -9.40 -7.46
CA PHE A 45 5.61 -8.24 -6.90
C PHE A 45 6.14 -7.90 -5.51
N TYR A 46 6.15 -6.61 -5.22
CA TYR A 46 6.43 -6.04 -3.89
C TYR A 46 5.17 -5.33 -3.41
N VAL A 47 4.73 -5.69 -2.21
CA VAL A 47 3.47 -5.20 -1.63
C VAL A 47 3.79 -4.30 -0.46
N LYS A 48 3.17 -3.12 -0.43
CA LYS A 48 3.11 -2.28 0.77
C LYS A 48 1.74 -2.48 1.40
N ALA A 49 1.70 -2.69 2.71
CA ALA A 49 0.48 -2.74 3.50
C ALA A 49 0.69 -1.98 4.81
N ASP A 50 -0.35 -1.30 5.30
CA ASP A 50 -0.37 -0.75 6.65
C ASP A 50 -0.69 -1.85 7.67
N ASP A 51 -0.26 -1.66 8.92
CA ASP A 51 -0.46 -2.59 10.04
C ASP A 51 -1.88 -2.53 10.63
N ASP A 52 -2.68 -1.53 10.22
CA ASP A 52 -4.05 -1.30 10.68
C ASP A 52 -5.12 -1.80 9.69
N ILE A 53 -4.80 -2.75 8.80
CA ILE A 53 -5.75 -3.41 7.90
C ILE A 53 -5.90 -4.90 8.18
N TYR A 54 -7.08 -5.46 7.91
CA TYR A 54 -7.23 -6.91 7.89
C TYR A 54 -6.90 -7.44 6.50
N LEU A 55 -5.75 -8.10 6.35
CA LEU A 55 -5.26 -8.68 5.10
C LEU A 55 -5.54 -10.18 5.04
N ARG A 56 -5.88 -10.67 3.84
CA ARG A 56 -6.03 -12.10 3.51
C ARG A 56 -4.96 -12.51 2.49
N PRO A 57 -3.78 -12.94 2.95
CA PRO A 57 -2.64 -13.25 2.07
C PRO A 57 -2.94 -14.34 1.04
N ASP A 58 -3.83 -15.27 1.38
CA ASP A 58 -4.27 -16.35 0.50
C ASP A 58 -5.12 -15.87 -0.69
N ARG A 59 -5.90 -14.78 -0.54
CA ARG A 59 -6.56 -14.13 -1.69
C ARG A 59 -5.61 -13.20 -2.44
N LEU A 60 -4.71 -12.51 -1.72
CA LEU A 60 -3.72 -11.64 -2.33
C LEU A 60 -2.81 -12.44 -3.28
N SER A 61 -2.36 -13.63 -2.88
CA SER A 61 -1.50 -14.47 -3.72
C SER A 61 -2.17 -14.86 -5.04
N LEU A 62 -3.48 -15.17 -5.02
CA LEU A 62 -4.25 -15.43 -6.25
C LEU A 62 -4.33 -14.21 -7.17
N LEU A 63 -4.55 -13.02 -6.60
CA LEU A 63 -4.55 -11.78 -7.38
C LEU A 63 -3.20 -11.55 -8.05
N LEU A 64 -2.10 -11.75 -7.32
CA LEU A 64 -0.74 -11.51 -7.83
C LEU A 64 -0.35 -12.56 -8.87
N ALA A 65 -0.77 -13.82 -8.72
CA ALA A 65 -0.52 -14.92 -9.66
C ALA A 65 -1.29 -14.81 -10.99
N LYS A 66 -2.27 -13.90 -11.10
CA LYS A 66 -3.02 -13.68 -12.34
C LYS A 66 -2.09 -13.26 -13.49
N GLU A 67 -2.23 -13.92 -14.64
CA GLU A 67 -1.52 -13.53 -15.85
C GLU A 67 -1.90 -12.09 -16.28
N ARG A 68 -0.88 -11.32 -16.64
CA ARG A 68 -1.02 -9.93 -17.09
C ARG A 68 -0.27 -9.75 -18.39
N SER A 69 -0.88 -8.99 -19.30
CA SER A 69 -0.26 -8.62 -20.58
C SER A 69 0.84 -7.56 -20.44
N HIS A 70 0.86 -6.83 -19.33
CA HIS A 70 1.83 -5.77 -19.04
C HIS A 70 2.71 -6.19 -17.86
N SER A 71 4.02 -6.15 -18.06
CA SER A 71 4.97 -6.46 -16.98
C SER A 71 5.03 -5.35 -15.93
N GLN A 72 4.86 -4.08 -16.33
CA GLN A 72 4.80 -2.93 -15.43
C GLN A 72 3.38 -2.69 -14.93
N THR A 73 3.07 -3.21 -13.75
CA THR A 73 1.72 -3.11 -13.16
C THR A 73 1.76 -2.52 -11.75
N TYR A 74 0.83 -1.58 -11.52
CA TYR A 74 0.48 -1.00 -10.23
C TYR A 74 -0.94 -1.43 -9.85
N ILE A 75 -1.05 -2.28 -8.84
CA ILE A 75 -2.32 -2.89 -8.41
C ILE A 75 -2.75 -2.25 -7.10
N GLY A 76 -4.01 -1.83 -7.03
CA GLY A 76 -4.57 -1.26 -5.82
C GLY A 76 -6.03 -0.91 -6.00
N CYS A 77 -6.69 -0.52 -4.90
CA CYS A 77 -8.00 0.09 -5.03
C CYS A 77 -7.84 1.53 -5.49
N MET A 78 -8.10 1.80 -6.77
CA MET A 78 -7.85 3.10 -7.38
C MET A 78 -8.92 4.12 -6.99
N LYS A 79 -8.48 5.35 -6.76
CA LYS A 79 -9.30 6.51 -6.39
C LYS A 79 -8.83 7.79 -7.08
N LYS A 80 -9.69 8.80 -7.02
CA LYS A 80 -9.34 10.22 -7.11
C LYS A 80 -9.79 10.89 -5.83
N GLY A 81 -9.24 12.05 -5.52
CA GLY A 81 -9.60 12.82 -4.34
C GLY A 81 -9.09 14.25 -4.43
N PRO A 82 -9.61 15.14 -3.56
CA PRO A 82 -9.28 16.56 -3.60
C PRO A 82 -7.83 16.82 -3.24
N VAL A 83 -7.23 17.83 -3.86
CA VAL A 83 -5.95 18.40 -3.39
C VAL A 83 -6.23 19.27 -2.18
N PHE A 84 -5.65 18.92 -1.04
CA PHE A 84 -5.82 19.66 0.20
C PHE A 84 -4.89 20.88 0.22
N THR A 85 -5.45 22.08 0.04
CA THR A 85 -4.71 23.35 -0.01
C THR A 85 -4.84 24.19 1.25
N ASP A 86 -5.62 23.75 2.25
CA ASP A 86 -5.70 24.39 3.57
C ASP A 86 -4.57 23.86 4.48
N PRO A 87 -3.65 24.71 4.96
CA PRO A 87 -2.57 24.33 5.89
C PRO A 87 -3.02 23.70 7.20
N LYS A 88 -4.30 23.82 7.58
CA LYS A 88 -4.87 23.22 8.79
C LYS A 88 -5.26 21.76 8.62
N LEU A 89 -5.31 21.26 7.40
CA LEU A 89 -5.69 19.88 7.11
C LEU A 89 -4.47 18.96 7.21
N LYS A 90 -4.67 17.74 7.76
CA LYS A 90 -3.64 16.71 7.94
C LYS A 90 -2.79 16.45 6.69
N TRP A 91 -3.43 16.48 5.52
CA TRP A 91 -2.82 16.14 4.24
C TRP A 91 -2.56 17.35 3.34
N PHE A 92 -2.36 18.53 3.95
CA PHE A 92 -2.01 19.75 3.22
C PHE A 92 -0.84 19.52 2.25
N GLU A 93 -1.04 19.94 0.99
CA GLU A 93 -0.02 19.93 -0.06
C GLU A 93 0.49 21.36 -0.30
N PRO A 94 1.70 21.70 0.17
CA PRO A 94 2.25 23.05 0.08
C PRO A 94 2.37 23.59 -1.34
N LYS A 95 2.52 22.70 -2.33
CA LYS A 95 2.55 23.11 -3.74
C LYS A 95 1.26 22.73 -4.47
N GLY A 96 0.13 22.69 -3.77
CA GLY A 96 -1.17 22.39 -4.37
C GLY A 96 -1.55 23.36 -5.50
N HIS A 97 -0.99 24.59 -5.52
CA HIS A 97 -1.17 25.53 -6.63
C HIS A 97 -0.60 25.05 -7.99
N MET A 98 0.27 24.05 -7.99
CA MET A 98 0.77 23.42 -9.23
C MET A 98 -0.13 22.29 -9.72
N LEU A 99 -1.18 21.95 -8.95
CA LEU A 99 -2.09 20.84 -9.21
C LEU A 99 -3.48 21.38 -9.54
N GLY A 100 -4.34 20.51 -10.06
CA GLY A 100 -5.77 20.79 -10.18
C GLY A 100 -6.50 20.71 -8.83
N SER A 101 -7.82 20.75 -8.86
CA SER A 101 -8.66 20.55 -7.67
C SER A 101 -8.62 19.12 -7.14
N GLU A 102 -8.23 18.15 -7.98
CA GLU A 102 -8.14 16.73 -7.66
C GLU A 102 -6.77 16.16 -8.05
N TYR A 103 -6.31 15.17 -7.28
CA TYR A 103 -5.17 14.35 -7.63
C TYR A 103 -5.48 13.44 -8.82
N PHE A 104 -4.43 12.98 -9.52
CA PHE A 104 -4.53 11.93 -10.54
C PHE A 104 -5.05 10.62 -9.95
N LEU A 105 -5.42 9.67 -10.81
CA LEU A 105 -5.85 8.33 -10.38
C LEU A 105 -4.67 7.63 -9.69
N HIS A 106 -4.86 7.16 -8.46
CA HIS A 106 -3.85 6.43 -7.67
C HIS A 106 -4.51 5.45 -6.70
N ALA A 107 -3.77 4.48 -6.17
CA ALA A 107 -4.32 3.56 -5.17
C ALA A 107 -4.47 4.24 -3.82
N TYR A 108 -5.38 3.73 -2.98
CA TYR A 108 -5.39 4.06 -1.57
C TYR A 108 -4.09 3.58 -0.88
N GLY A 109 -3.59 4.38 0.06
CA GLY A 109 -2.40 4.06 0.85
C GLY A 109 -2.41 2.74 1.64
N PRO A 110 -3.52 2.24 2.21
CA PRO A 110 -3.46 1.08 3.11
C PRO A 110 -2.89 -0.18 2.48
N ILE A 111 -3.10 -0.41 1.18
CA ILE A 111 -2.45 -1.52 0.48
C ILE A 111 -2.35 -1.27 -1.03
N TYR A 112 -1.19 -1.60 -1.61
CA TYR A 112 -0.99 -1.70 -3.05
C TYR A 112 0.22 -2.57 -3.38
N ALA A 113 0.27 -3.06 -4.62
CA ALA A 113 1.36 -3.89 -5.13
C ALA A 113 2.00 -3.26 -6.36
N LEU A 114 3.33 -3.35 -6.45
CA LEU A 114 4.14 -2.93 -7.60
C LEU A 114 4.87 -4.15 -8.16
N SER A 115 4.77 -4.37 -9.47
CA SER A 115 5.55 -5.40 -10.17
C SER A 115 7.06 -5.14 -10.03
N ALA A 116 7.87 -6.20 -10.11
CA ALA A 116 9.32 -6.12 -10.04
C ALA A 116 9.94 -5.09 -11.00
N ASP A 117 9.45 -5.01 -12.25
CA ASP A 117 9.92 -4.04 -13.26
C ASP A 117 9.71 -2.58 -12.83
N VAL A 118 8.58 -2.31 -12.16
CA VAL A 118 8.26 -0.98 -11.62
C VAL A 118 9.20 -0.66 -10.47
N VAL A 119 9.38 -1.59 -9.54
CA VAL A 119 10.28 -1.40 -8.40
C VAL A 119 11.73 -1.23 -8.84
N SER A 120 12.19 -2.02 -9.81
CA SER A 120 13.51 -1.87 -10.44
C SER A 120 13.71 -0.47 -11.00
N SER A 121 12.68 0.06 -11.69
CA SER A 121 12.68 1.44 -12.19
C SER A 121 12.79 2.46 -11.04
N LEU A 122 12.06 2.26 -9.94
CA LEU A 122 12.13 3.11 -8.75
C LEU A 122 13.52 3.06 -8.07
N VAL A 123 14.16 1.89 -8.03
CA VAL A 123 15.51 1.72 -7.49
C VAL A 123 16.53 2.49 -8.32
N ALA A 124 16.39 2.45 -9.65
CA ALA A 124 17.27 3.14 -10.59
C ALA A 124 17.10 4.67 -10.61
N LEU A 125 16.02 5.21 -10.04
CA LEU A 125 15.81 6.66 -9.98
C LEU A 125 16.91 7.34 -9.15
N ARG A 126 17.50 8.39 -9.72
CA ARG A 126 18.39 9.27 -8.96
C ARG A 126 17.57 10.03 -7.92
N ASN A 127 18.16 10.25 -6.76
CA ASN A 127 17.55 11.07 -5.72
C ASN A 127 17.14 12.44 -6.32
N ASN A 128 15.95 12.92 -5.92
CA ASN A 128 15.36 14.17 -6.39
C ASN A 128 14.99 14.24 -7.90
N SER A 129 14.95 13.10 -8.62
CA SER A 129 14.47 13.08 -10.02
C SER A 129 12.97 13.32 -10.13
N PHE A 130 12.20 12.79 -9.17
CA PHE A 130 10.76 12.98 -9.10
C PHE A 130 10.37 13.75 -7.84
N ARG A 131 9.25 14.46 -7.94
CA ARG A 131 8.66 15.21 -6.85
C ARG A 131 8.09 14.26 -5.80
N MET A 132 8.44 14.50 -4.54
CA MET A 132 7.73 13.95 -3.38
C MET A 132 6.54 14.85 -3.05
N PHE A 133 5.41 14.26 -2.71
CA PHE A 133 4.21 14.93 -2.20
C PHE A 133 4.12 14.76 -0.68
N SER A 134 3.28 15.56 -0.02
CA SER A 134 3.06 15.39 1.43
C SER A 134 2.47 14.02 1.78
N ASN A 135 1.67 13.45 0.88
CA ASN A 135 1.04 12.15 1.07
C ASN A 135 1.78 11.06 0.27
N GLU A 136 1.95 9.91 0.92
CA GLU A 136 2.72 8.78 0.40
C GLU A 136 2.02 8.12 -0.80
N ASP A 137 0.71 7.89 -0.70
CA ASP A 137 -0.09 7.24 -1.75
C ASP A 137 -0.16 8.11 -3.02
N VAL A 138 -0.31 9.43 -2.83
CA VAL A 138 -0.21 10.44 -3.89
C VAL A 138 1.19 10.42 -4.52
N THR A 139 2.26 10.34 -3.72
CA THR A 139 3.62 10.28 -4.27
C THR A 139 3.81 9.08 -5.19
N ILE A 140 3.43 7.89 -4.74
CA ILE A 140 3.53 6.67 -5.55
C ILE A 140 2.68 6.80 -6.82
N GLY A 141 1.43 7.23 -6.71
CA GLY A 141 0.57 7.43 -7.86
C GLY A 141 1.13 8.42 -8.89
N ALA A 142 1.78 9.51 -8.44
CA ALA A 142 2.38 10.49 -9.34
C ALA A 142 3.48 9.85 -10.18
N TRP A 143 4.27 8.98 -9.55
CA TRP A 143 5.39 8.32 -10.22
C TRP A 143 4.92 7.21 -11.14
N MET A 144 3.88 6.47 -10.74
CA MET A 144 3.26 5.48 -11.63
C MET A 144 2.68 6.13 -12.88
N LEU A 145 2.04 7.30 -12.72
CA LEU A 145 1.60 8.12 -13.84
C LEU A 145 2.77 8.59 -14.71
N ALA A 146 3.84 9.12 -14.10
CA ALA A 146 5.00 9.64 -14.83
C ALA A 146 5.78 8.55 -15.60
N MET A 147 5.83 7.34 -15.07
CA MET A 147 6.51 6.19 -15.68
C MET A 147 5.61 5.39 -16.63
N ASN A 148 4.38 5.84 -16.88
CA ASN A 148 3.41 5.18 -17.75
C ASN A 148 3.10 3.72 -17.34
N VAL A 149 2.98 3.49 -16.02
CA VAL A 149 2.68 2.17 -15.44
C VAL A 149 1.19 1.84 -15.58
N ASN A 150 0.87 0.58 -15.88
CA ASN A 150 -0.51 0.13 -15.99
C ASN A 150 -1.19 0.11 -14.61
N HIS A 151 -2.31 0.83 -14.47
CA HIS A 151 -3.09 0.89 -13.23
C HIS A 151 -4.18 -0.19 -13.24
N GLU A 152 -4.07 -1.17 -12.34
CA GLU A 152 -5.09 -2.20 -12.14
C GLU A 152 -5.94 -1.86 -10.91
N ASN A 153 -7.20 -1.51 -11.16
CA ASN A 153 -8.16 -1.18 -10.09
C ASN A 153 -8.80 -2.45 -9.55
N GLU A 154 -8.37 -2.87 -8.36
CA GLU A 154 -8.91 -4.02 -7.64
C GLU A 154 -9.68 -3.57 -6.41
N LYS A 155 -11.01 -3.77 -6.42
CA LYS A 155 -11.90 -3.37 -5.32
C LYS A 155 -11.83 -4.31 -4.14
N ALA A 156 -11.42 -5.56 -4.33
CA ALA A 156 -11.22 -6.49 -3.23
C ALA A 156 -10.16 -6.01 -2.22
N LEU A 157 -9.28 -5.07 -2.60
CA LEU A 157 -8.27 -4.45 -1.75
C LEU A 157 -8.79 -3.31 -0.85
N CYS A 158 -10.08 -2.97 -0.90
CA CYS A 158 -10.67 -1.84 -0.16
C CYS A 158 -12.10 -2.10 0.32
N GLN A 159 -12.35 -3.31 0.83
CA GLN A 159 -13.69 -3.65 1.31
C GLN A 159 -13.92 -3.11 2.73
N PRO A 160 -15.12 -2.61 3.07
CA PRO A 160 -15.45 -2.20 4.43
C PRO A 160 -15.73 -3.40 5.35
N GLU A 161 -16.06 -4.56 4.77
CA GLU A 161 -16.35 -5.79 5.49
C GLU A 161 -15.77 -6.99 4.74
N CYS A 162 -15.53 -8.10 5.44
CA CYS A 162 -15.12 -9.33 4.78
C CYS A 162 -16.25 -9.90 3.92
N THR A 163 -15.92 -10.14 2.66
CA THR A 163 -16.69 -10.94 1.72
C THR A 163 -15.88 -12.18 1.33
N THR A 164 -16.48 -13.14 0.61
CA THR A 164 -15.76 -14.32 0.09
C THR A 164 -14.53 -13.94 -0.74
N SER A 165 -14.62 -12.86 -1.51
CA SER A 165 -13.56 -12.35 -2.41
C SER A 165 -12.70 -11.22 -1.84
N SER A 166 -13.04 -10.65 -0.67
CA SER A 166 -12.27 -9.56 -0.06
C SER A 166 -10.80 -9.96 0.15
N ILE A 167 -9.86 -9.09 -0.23
CA ILE A 167 -8.42 -9.29 0.00
C ILE A 167 -7.97 -8.45 1.19
N ALA A 168 -8.41 -7.19 1.27
CA ALA A 168 -8.11 -6.31 2.38
C ALA A 168 -9.38 -5.58 2.85
N VAL A 169 -9.50 -5.45 4.18
CA VAL A 169 -10.62 -4.80 4.85
C VAL A 169 -10.14 -3.63 5.71
N TRP A 170 -10.72 -2.45 5.47
CA TRP A 170 -10.42 -1.19 6.17
C TRP A 170 -11.55 -0.15 5.98
N ASP A 171 -11.54 0.92 6.78
CA ASP A 171 -12.70 1.81 6.99
C ASP A 171 -12.49 3.29 6.54
N ILE A 172 -11.67 3.60 5.53
CA ILE A 172 -11.57 4.99 5.00
C ILE A 172 -12.94 5.42 4.41
N PRO A 173 -13.42 6.65 4.70
CA PRO A 173 -12.73 7.77 5.37
C PRO A 173 -12.96 7.87 6.88
N LYS A 174 -13.63 6.89 7.51
CA LYS A 174 -13.93 6.91 8.95
C LYS A 174 -12.65 6.82 9.78
N CYS A 175 -11.71 5.96 9.38
CA CYS A 175 -10.39 5.76 9.98
C CYS A 175 -9.29 5.70 8.90
N SER A 176 -8.00 5.74 9.27
CA SER A 176 -6.90 5.67 8.28
C SER A 176 -6.72 4.25 7.72
N GLY A 177 -6.90 3.21 8.55
CA GLY A 177 -7.25 1.84 8.16
C GLY A 177 -8.52 1.39 8.90
N LEU A 178 -8.42 0.42 9.80
CA LEU A 178 -9.48 0.02 10.73
C LEU A 178 -9.55 0.95 11.94
N CYS A 179 -10.76 1.14 12.48
CA CYS A 179 -10.93 1.82 13.76
C CYS A 179 -10.66 0.86 14.92
N GLU A 180 -9.82 1.22 15.91
CA GLU A 180 -9.40 0.30 17.00
C GLU A 180 -8.82 -1.02 16.43
N PRO A 181 -7.76 -0.95 15.59
CA PRO A 181 -7.26 -2.10 14.84
C PRO A 181 -6.89 -3.28 15.74
N GLU A 182 -6.33 -3.04 16.93
CA GLU A 182 -5.97 -4.07 17.91
C GLU A 182 -7.14 -4.96 18.31
N LYS A 183 -8.36 -4.41 18.31
CA LYS A 183 -9.59 -5.13 18.61
C LYS A 183 -10.25 -5.67 17.33
N LYS A 184 -10.34 -4.83 16.29
CA LYS A 184 -11.03 -5.18 15.05
C LYS A 184 -10.37 -6.31 14.28
N LEU A 185 -9.04 -6.36 14.27
CA LEU A 185 -8.31 -7.45 13.62
C LEU A 185 -8.67 -8.80 14.24
N LEU A 186 -8.75 -8.88 15.58
CA LEU A 186 -9.17 -10.08 16.30
C LEU A 186 -10.63 -10.45 16.02
N GLU A 187 -11.54 -9.47 16.03
CA GLU A 187 -12.95 -9.67 15.72
C GLU A 187 -13.15 -10.20 14.29
N LEU A 188 -12.45 -9.62 13.31
CA LEU A 188 -12.53 -10.04 11.90
C LEU A 188 -11.95 -11.44 11.74
N HIS A 189 -10.82 -11.75 12.37
CA HIS A 189 -10.21 -13.09 12.29
C HIS A 189 -11.12 -14.20 12.81
N GLN A 190 -12.00 -13.91 13.78
CA GLN A 190 -12.97 -14.87 14.31
C GLN A 190 -14.17 -15.12 13.37
N LYS A 191 -14.41 -14.24 12.38
CA LYS A 191 -15.52 -14.42 11.43
C LYS A 191 -15.16 -15.47 10.39
N GLU A 192 -16.02 -16.46 10.22
CA GLU A 192 -15.78 -17.57 9.28
C GLU A 192 -15.59 -17.10 7.84
N VAL A 193 -16.33 -16.06 7.41
CA VAL A 193 -16.16 -15.46 6.08
C VAL A 193 -14.75 -14.91 5.85
N CYS A 194 -14.07 -14.42 6.90
CA CYS A 194 -12.73 -13.84 6.81
C CYS A 194 -11.62 -14.90 6.86
N SER A 195 -11.74 -15.91 7.71
CA SER A 195 -10.64 -16.82 8.06
C SER A 195 -10.82 -18.28 7.66
N LYS A 196 -12.06 -18.71 7.39
CA LYS A 196 -12.37 -20.11 7.05
C LYS A 196 -13.01 -20.30 5.68
N SER A 197 -13.25 -19.22 4.94
CA SER A 197 -13.86 -19.33 3.62
C SER A 197 -12.87 -19.95 2.61
N PRO A 198 -13.31 -20.87 1.73
CA PRO A 198 -12.46 -21.52 0.74
C PRO A 198 -11.75 -20.52 -0.17
N THR A 199 -10.45 -20.76 -0.43
CA THR A 199 -9.60 -19.87 -1.21
C THR A 199 -9.99 -19.73 -2.67
N MET A 200 -10.50 -20.81 -3.23
CA MET A 200 -11.08 -20.86 -4.56
C MET A 200 -12.57 -21.19 -4.44
N GLU A 201 -13.37 -20.72 -5.39
CA GLU A 201 -14.73 -21.26 -5.51
C GLU A 201 -14.64 -22.75 -5.87
N PRO A 202 -15.57 -23.59 -5.41
CA PRO A 202 -15.60 -25.00 -5.80
C PRO A 202 -15.68 -25.12 -7.33
N ASP A 203 -14.87 -25.99 -7.94
CA ASP A 203 -15.03 -26.33 -9.35
C ASP A 203 -16.46 -26.87 -9.57
N GLU A 204 -17.23 -26.22 -10.45
CA GLU A 204 -18.54 -26.72 -10.93
C GLU A 204 -18.40 -27.96 -11.80
#